data_AF-A0A376DI69-F1
#
_entry.id   AF-A0A376DI69-F1
#
_cell.length_a   1.000
_cell.length_b   1.000
_cell.length_c   1.000
_cell.angle_alpha   90.00
_cell.angle_beta   90.00
_cell.angle_gamma   90.00
#
_symmetry.space_group_name_H-M   'P 1'
#
loop_
_entity.id
_entity.type
_entity.pdbx_description
1 polymer ?
#
loop_
_entity_poly.entity_id
_entity_poly.type
_entity_poly.pdbx_seq_one_letter_code
_entity_poly.pdbx_strand_id
1 'polypeptide(L)'
;MFAARCGLLTQSYQFWREGTEIDLGADPHSCDDGIHAAATGAIWLGAIQGFAGVSVRDGELHLNPALPEQWQQLSFPLFWQGCELQVTLDAQRIAIRTSAPVSLRLNGQLIYVAEESVFCLGDFILPFNGTATTHQEGE
;
A
#
# COMPACT_ATOMS: atom_id res chain seq x y z
N MET A 1 -8.49 2.83 1.97
CA MET A 1 -7.53 3.36 0.97
C MET A 1 -7.15 4.81 1.24
N PHE A 2 -8.07 5.78 1.14
CA PHE A 2 -7.71 7.21 1.31
C PHE A 2 -7.11 7.54 2.68
N ALA A 3 -7.71 7.04 3.76
CA ALA A 3 -7.18 7.21 5.11
C ALA A 3 -5.72 6.72 5.25
N ALA A 4 -5.39 5.53 4.70
CA ALA A 4 -4.01 5.03 4.67
C ALA A 4 -3.05 5.98 3.96
N ARG A 5 -3.46 6.52 2.80
CA ARG A 5 -2.66 7.48 2.02
C ARG A 5 -2.46 8.82 2.74
N CYS A 6 -3.32 9.15 3.70
CA CYS A 6 -3.18 10.32 4.57
C CYS A 6 -2.41 10.03 5.87
N GLY A 7 -1.89 8.82 6.07
CA GLY A 7 -1.20 8.41 7.30
C GLY A 7 -2.13 8.06 8.46
N LEU A 8 -3.46 8.01 8.26
CA LEU A 8 -4.46 7.63 9.27
C LEU A 8 -4.60 6.11 9.33
N LEU A 9 -3.52 5.40 9.70
CA LEU A 9 -3.44 3.94 9.58
C LEU A 9 -4.45 3.20 10.45
N THR A 10 -4.61 3.59 11.72
CA THR A 10 -5.60 2.97 12.62
C THR A 10 -7.01 3.06 12.06
N GLN A 11 -7.42 4.24 11.60
CA GLN A 11 -8.74 4.47 11.02
C GLN A 11 -8.90 3.74 9.68
N SER A 12 -7.87 3.74 8.84
CA SER A 12 -7.90 3.01 7.57
C SER A 12 -8.03 1.51 7.79
N TYR A 13 -7.40 0.96 8.83
CA TYR A 13 -7.53 -0.46 9.18
C TYR A 13 -8.92 -0.80 9.69
N GLN A 14 -9.52 0.06 10.52
CA GLN A 14 -10.91 -0.09 10.95
C GLN A 14 -11.87 -0.16 9.76
N PHE A 15 -11.82 0.83 8.86
CA PHE A 15 -12.66 0.83 7.65
C PHE A 15 -12.42 -0.37 6.73
N TRP A 16 -11.16 -0.78 6.56
CA TRP A 16 -10.85 -1.96 5.75
C TRP A 16 -11.44 -3.23 6.37
N ARG A 17 -11.30 -3.40 7.70
CA ARG A 17 -11.83 -4.53 8.45
C ARG A 17 -13.36 -4.59 8.41
N GLU A 18 -14.03 -3.47 8.66
CA GLU A 18 -15.49 -3.37 8.53
C GLU A 18 -15.94 -3.80 7.13
N GLY A 19 -15.21 -3.39 6.08
CA GLY A 19 -15.46 -3.83 4.71
C GLY A 19 -15.34 -5.34 4.53
N THR A 20 -14.35 -5.99 5.16
CA THR A 20 -14.19 -7.47 5.11
C THR A 20 -15.32 -8.21 5.83
N GLU A 21 -15.96 -7.58 6.79
CA GLU A 21 -17.03 -8.16 7.60
C GLU A 21 -18.42 -8.00 6.94
N ILE A 22 -18.53 -7.32 5.79
CA ILE A 22 -19.82 -7.18 5.07
C ILE A 22 -20.38 -8.54 4.71
N ASP A 23 -19.62 -9.39 4.01
CA ASP A 23 -20.08 -10.72 3.59
C ASP A 23 -19.63 -11.83 4.55
N LEU A 24 -18.54 -11.62 5.30
CA LEU A 24 -17.91 -12.65 6.15
C LEU A 24 -18.05 -12.36 7.65
N GLY A 25 -18.82 -11.35 8.02
CA GLY A 25 -19.02 -10.92 9.39
C GLY A 25 -19.99 -11.81 10.17
N ALA A 26 -20.39 -11.31 11.33
CA ALA A 26 -21.26 -12.04 12.25
C ALA A 26 -22.75 -12.02 11.87
N ASP A 27 -23.16 -11.14 10.97
CA ASP A 27 -24.55 -11.07 10.49
C ASP A 27 -24.75 -12.09 9.36
N PRO A 28 -25.50 -13.18 9.58
CA PRO A 28 -25.68 -14.21 8.57
C PRO A 28 -26.58 -13.76 7.41
N HIS A 29 -27.32 -12.65 7.54
CA HIS A 29 -28.25 -12.15 6.54
C HIS A 29 -27.65 -11.06 5.65
N SER A 30 -26.42 -10.64 5.91
CA SER A 30 -25.80 -9.50 5.22
C SER A 30 -25.50 -9.76 3.75
N CYS A 31 -25.56 -11.01 3.27
CA CYS A 31 -25.32 -11.39 1.87
C CYS A 31 -26.35 -12.41 1.33
N ASP A 32 -27.58 -12.41 1.85
CA ASP A 32 -28.64 -13.35 1.42
C ASP A 32 -28.95 -13.25 -0.08
N ASP A 33 -28.85 -12.05 -0.65
CA ASP A 33 -29.04 -11.78 -2.08
C ASP A 33 -27.80 -12.10 -2.95
N GLY A 34 -26.71 -12.57 -2.33
CA GLY A 34 -25.43 -12.89 -2.96
C GLY A 34 -24.28 -12.01 -2.49
N ILE A 35 -23.07 -12.31 -3.00
CA ILE A 35 -21.84 -11.60 -2.60
C ILE A 35 -21.84 -10.14 -3.06
N HIS A 36 -21.31 -9.25 -2.22
CA HIS A 36 -21.08 -7.86 -2.57
C HIS A 36 -19.80 -7.72 -3.41
N ALA A 37 -19.84 -8.18 -4.67
CA ALA A 37 -18.65 -8.26 -5.53
C ALA A 37 -17.85 -6.94 -5.64
N ALA A 38 -18.54 -5.79 -5.67
CA ALA A 38 -17.89 -4.49 -5.65
C ALA A 38 -17.14 -4.22 -4.34
N ALA A 39 -17.71 -4.61 -3.20
CA ALA A 39 -17.06 -4.51 -1.89
C ALA A 39 -15.85 -5.45 -1.81
N THR A 40 -15.94 -6.67 -2.34
CA THR A 40 -14.79 -7.60 -2.43
C THR A 40 -13.64 -6.99 -3.23
N GLY A 41 -13.92 -6.33 -4.36
CA GLY A 41 -12.92 -5.57 -5.11
C GLY A 41 -12.33 -4.42 -4.30
N ALA A 42 -13.14 -3.69 -3.54
CA ALA A 42 -12.70 -2.59 -2.69
C ALA A 42 -11.77 -3.06 -1.54
N ILE A 43 -12.00 -4.25 -0.99
CA ILE A 43 -11.11 -4.86 0.01
C ILE A 43 -9.71 -5.06 -0.57
N TRP A 44 -9.61 -5.62 -1.79
CA TRP A 44 -8.33 -5.80 -2.48
C TRP A 44 -7.64 -4.46 -2.76
N LEU A 45 -8.37 -3.47 -3.28
CA LEU A 45 -7.85 -2.12 -3.51
C LEU A 45 -7.37 -1.46 -2.21
N GLY A 46 -8.07 -1.68 -1.10
CA GLY A 46 -7.67 -1.20 0.22
C GLY A 46 -6.32 -1.78 0.67
N ALA A 47 -6.09 -3.08 0.46
CA ALA A 47 -4.81 -3.72 0.76
C ALA A 47 -3.69 -3.22 -0.15
N ILE A 48 -3.94 -3.20 -1.47
CA ILE A 48 -2.89 -2.99 -2.47
C ILE A 48 -2.61 -1.51 -2.75
N GLN A 49 -3.63 -0.70 -3.04
CA GLN A 49 -3.45 0.73 -3.29
C GLN A 49 -3.49 1.58 -2.00
N GLY A 50 -4.04 1.03 -0.92
CA GLY A 50 -4.02 1.65 0.41
C GLY A 50 -2.74 1.32 1.17
N PHE A 51 -2.63 0.12 1.73
CA PHE A 51 -1.55 -0.24 2.66
C PHE A 51 -0.23 -0.58 1.98
N ALA A 52 -0.22 -1.32 0.86
CA ALA A 52 1.00 -1.49 0.07
C ALA A 52 1.39 -0.21 -0.70
N GLY A 53 0.47 0.74 -0.81
CA GLY A 53 0.70 2.05 -1.42
C GLY A 53 1.02 1.97 -2.92
N VAL A 54 0.54 0.93 -3.61
CA VAL A 54 0.71 0.76 -5.05
C VAL A 54 -0.02 1.88 -5.78
N SER A 55 0.70 2.60 -6.63
CA SER A 55 0.10 3.57 -7.55
C SER A 55 0.94 3.74 -8.80
N VAL A 56 0.33 4.22 -9.88
CA VAL A 56 1.02 4.61 -11.10
C VAL A 56 0.93 6.13 -11.23
N ARG A 57 2.06 6.80 -11.38
CA ARG A 57 2.14 8.26 -11.54
C ARG A 57 3.16 8.55 -12.62
N ASP A 58 2.81 9.40 -13.59
CA ASP A 58 3.71 9.80 -14.68
C ASP A 58 4.36 8.62 -15.43
N GLY A 59 3.65 7.50 -15.54
CA GLY A 59 4.13 6.27 -16.19
C GLY A 59 5.07 5.41 -15.33
N GLU A 60 5.37 5.81 -14.10
CA GLU A 60 6.20 5.08 -13.15
C GLU A 60 5.34 4.27 -12.16
N LEU A 61 5.83 3.09 -11.75
CA LEU A 61 5.26 2.32 -10.65
C LEU A 61 5.79 2.85 -9.32
N HIS A 62 4.89 3.12 -8.37
CA HIS A 62 5.22 3.57 -7.03
C HIS A 62 4.72 2.58 -5.98
N LEU A 63 5.55 2.34 -4.97
CA LEU A 63 5.23 1.64 -3.74
C LEU A 63 5.50 2.60 -2.57
N ASN A 64 4.50 2.84 -1.75
CA ASN A 64 4.63 3.63 -0.51
C ASN A 64 4.04 2.82 0.66
N PRO A 65 4.72 1.75 1.11
CA PRO A 65 4.15 0.80 2.06
C PRO A 65 3.91 1.44 3.42
N ALA A 66 2.73 1.23 3.96
CA ALA A 66 2.34 1.60 5.31
C ALA A 66 1.37 0.53 5.84
N LEU A 67 1.94 -0.57 6.34
CA LEU A 67 1.15 -1.68 6.86
C LEU A 67 0.52 -1.32 8.22
N PRO A 68 -0.71 -1.77 8.49
CA PRO A 68 -1.29 -1.65 9.82
C PRO A 68 -0.56 -2.58 10.81
N GLU A 69 -0.48 -2.18 12.08
CA GLU A 69 0.25 -2.93 13.12
C GLU A 69 -0.27 -4.36 13.33
N GLN A 70 -1.50 -4.64 12.93
CA GLN A 70 -2.14 -5.95 13.03
C GLN A 70 -1.62 -6.95 11.99
N TRP A 71 -0.95 -6.48 10.93
CA TRP A 71 -0.43 -7.34 9.87
C TRP A 71 1.05 -7.62 10.08
N GLN A 72 1.39 -8.91 10.16
CA GLN A 72 2.79 -9.34 10.22
C GLN A 72 3.47 -9.26 8.85
N GLN A 73 2.72 -9.58 7.80
CA GLN A 73 3.22 -9.60 6.43
C GLN A 73 2.07 -9.46 5.43
N LEU A 74 2.33 -8.82 4.30
CA LEU A 74 1.49 -8.83 3.11
C LEU A 74 2.32 -9.31 1.92
N SER A 75 1.86 -10.32 1.20
CA SER A 75 2.52 -10.79 -0.04
C SER A 75 1.51 -10.87 -1.17
N PHE A 76 1.87 -10.34 -2.34
CA PHE A 76 0.98 -10.28 -3.50
C PHE A 76 1.75 -10.28 -4.82
N PRO A 77 1.16 -10.85 -5.88
CA PRO A 77 1.66 -10.69 -7.23
C PRO A 77 1.23 -9.34 -7.82
N LEU A 78 2.06 -8.77 -8.70
CA LEU A 78 1.75 -7.58 -9.47
C LEU A 78 2.32 -7.74 -10.88
N PHE A 79 1.50 -7.48 -11.90
CA PHE A 79 1.96 -7.44 -13.27
C PHE A 79 2.19 -6.00 -13.72
N TRP A 80 3.41 -5.67 -14.12
CA TRP A 80 3.80 -4.31 -14.50
C TRP A 80 4.60 -4.31 -15.80
N GLN A 81 4.04 -3.68 -16.84
CA GLN A 81 4.71 -3.50 -18.15
C GLN A 81 5.36 -4.78 -18.71
N GLY A 82 4.66 -5.91 -18.65
CA GLY A 82 5.18 -7.20 -19.15
C GLY A 82 6.02 -7.98 -18.15
N CYS A 83 6.25 -7.44 -16.95
CA CYS A 83 7.02 -8.08 -15.89
C CYS A 83 6.10 -8.57 -14.77
N GLU A 84 6.28 -9.81 -14.34
CA GLU A 84 5.68 -10.32 -13.11
C GLU A 84 6.54 -9.92 -11.92
N LEU A 85 5.89 -9.41 -10.87
CA LEU A 85 6.49 -9.04 -9.60
C LEU A 85 5.83 -9.84 -8.50
N GLN A 86 6.62 -10.39 -7.58
CA GLN A 86 6.14 -10.83 -6.27
C GLN A 86 6.65 -9.84 -5.23
N VAL A 87 5.74 -9.12 -4.60
CA VAL A 87 6.07 -8.14 -3.55
C VAL A 87 5.68 -8.74 -2.21
N THR A 88 6.62 -8.72 -1.26
CA THR A 88 6.39 -9.13 0.13
C THR A 88 6.82 -8.00 1.06
N LEU A 89 5.90 -7.59 1.93
CA LEU A 89 6.06 -6.47 2.84
C LEU A 89 5.91 -6.98 4.27
N ASP A 90 6.82 -6.58 5.16
CA ASP A 90 6.60 -6.60 6.60
C ASP A 90 6.74 -5.16 7.14
N ALA A 91 6.66 -4.98 8.45
CA ALA A 91 6.73 -3.65 9.07
C ALA A 91 8.09 -2.95 8.89
N GLN A 92 9.15 -3.66 8.51
CA GLN A 92 10.51 -3.13 8.38
C GLN A 92 11.05 -3.21 6.96
N ARG A 93 10.58 -4.15 6.14
CA ARG A 93 11.23 -4.54 4.90
C ARG A 93 10.23 -4.73 3.77
N ILE A 94 10.76 -4.57 2.57
CA ILE A 94 10.11 -4.95 1.31
C ILE A 94 11.06 -5.85 0.52
N ALA A 95 10.56 -7.02 0.13
CA ALA A 95 11.21 -7.92 -0.80
C ALA A 95 10.46 -7.88 -2.14
N ILE A 96 11.19 -7.71 -3.23
CA ILE A 96 10.63 -7.70 -4.59
C ILE A 96 11.38 -8.74 -5.40
N ARG A 97 10.65 -9.72 -5.91
CA ARG A 97 11.13 -10.65 -6.94
C ARG A 97 10.51 -10.27 -8.27
N THR A 98 11.27 -10.39 -9.35
CA THR A 98 10.79 -10.04 -10.68
C THR A 98 11.20 -11.04 -11.74
N SER A 99 10.37 -11.20 -12.78
CA SER A 99 10.67 -12.02 -13.96
C SER A 99 11.64 -11.36 -14.94
N ALA A 100 11.80 -10.03 -14.89
CA ALA A 100 12.70 -9.26 -15.74
C ALA A 100 13.06 -7.93 -15.07
N PRO A 101 14.20 -7.30 -15.39
CA PRO A 101 14.62 -6.11 -14.67
C PRO A 101 13.63 -4.95 -14.76
N VAL A 102 13.32 -4.34 -13.60
CA VAL A 102 12.31 -3.30 -13.46
C VAL A 102 12.84 -2.11 -12.67
N SER A 103 12.39 -0.91 -13.03
CA SER A 103 12.58 0.30 -12.24
C SER A 103 11.25 0.73 -11.62
N LEU A 104 11.25 1.09 -10.35
CA LEU A 104 10.08 1.59 -9.63
C LEU A 104 10.50 2.55 -8.53
N ARG A 105 9.54 3.33 -8.00
CA ARG A 105 9.79 4.22 -6.87
C ARG A 105 9.33 3.59 -5.55
N LEU A 106 10.25 3.45 -4.61
CA LEU A 106 9.96 3.07 -3.24
C LEU A 106 10.06 4.31 -2.35
N ASN A 107 8.95 4.71 -1.72
CA ASN A 107 8.84 5.94 -0.94
C ASN A 107 9.43 7.17 -1.67
N GLY A 108 9.22 7.25 -2.99
CA GLY A 108 9.69 8.34 -3.85
C GLY A 108 11.10 8.17 -4.43
N GLN A 109 11.94 7.28 -3.90
CA GLN A 109 13.28 7.03 -4.44
C GLN A 109 13.24 5.98 -5.54
N LEU A 110 13.94 6.24 -6.65
CA LEU A 110 14.05 5.31 -7.77
C LEU A 110 14.95 4.14 -7.39
N ILE A 111 14.43 2.92 -7.52
CA ILE A 111 15.17 1.68 -7.31
C ILE A 111 15.10 0.81 -8.57
N TYR A 112 16.10 -0.05 -8.71
CA TYR A 112 16.21 -1.03 -9.79
C TYR A 112 16.28 -2.44 -9.19
N VAL A 113 15.49 -3.37 -9.73
CA VAL A 113 15.41 -4.75 -9.28
C VAL A 113 15.59 -5.66 -10.50
N ALA A 114 16.60 -6.54 -10.48
CA ALA A 114 16.92 -7.42 -11.61
C ALA A 114 16.38 -8.86 -11.45
N GLU A 115 16.42 -9.41 -10.25
CA GLU A 115 15.91 -10.77 -9.93
C GLU A 115 15.17 -10.73 -8.60
N GLU A 116 15.90 -10.59 -7.49
CA GLU A 116 15.35 -10.38 -6.15
C GLU A 116 16.12 -9.26 -5.46
N SER A 117 15.41 -8.41 -4.74
CA SER A 117 16.02 -7.40 -3.88
C SER A 117 15.19 -7.22 -2.62
N VAL A 118 15.88 -7.03 -1.50
CA VAL A 118 15.28 -6.75 -0.19
C VAL A 118 15.79 -5.41 0.28
N PHE A 119 14.87 -4.54 0.69
CA PHE A 119 15.15 -3.19 1.14
C PHE A 119 14.59 -3.00 2.55
N CYS A 120 15.34 -2.29 3.42
CA CYS A 120 14.82 -1.83 4.69
C CYS A 120 14.05 -0.52 4.46
N LEU A 121 12.78 -0.47 4.84
CA LEU A 121 11.93 0.72 4.63
C LEU A 121 12.46 1.96 5.37
N GLY A 122 13.20 1.77 6.46
CA GLY A 122 13.89 2.84 7.19
C GLY A 122 14.99 3.55 6.39
N ASP A 123 15.51 2.95 5.32
CA ASP A 123 16.51 3.59 4.46
C ASP A 123 15.87 4.61 3.50
N PHE A 124 14.54 4.57 3.37
CA PHE A 124 13.75 5.36 2.43
C PHE A 124 12.90 6.42 3.13
N ILE A 125 13.39 6.96 4.25
CA ILE A 125 12.75 8.06 4.95
C ILE A 125 12.85 9.31 4.08
N LEU A 126 11.71 9.77 3.56
CA LEU A 126 11.65 11.10 2.97
C LEU A 126 12.01 12.12 4.06
N PRO A 127 12.93 13.06 3.79
CA PRO A 127 13.13 14.17 4.70
C PRO A 127 11.78 14.84 4.88
N PHE A 128 11.32 14.86 6.12
CA PHE A 128 10.08 15.47 6.60
C PHE A 128 9.58 16.57 5.66
N ASN A 129 8.32 16.46 5.20
CA ASN A 129 7.63 17.55 4.49
C ASN A 129 7.57 18.76 5.43
N GLY A 130 8.60 19.60 5.38
CA GLY A 130 8.60 20.89 6.02
C GLY A 130 7.43 21.68 5.46
N THR A 131 6.43 21.94 6.29
CA THR A 131 5.47 23.01 6.04
C THR A 131 6.24 24.32 6.12
N ALA A 132 6.84 24.73 5.02
CA ALA A 132 7.31 26.09 4.83
C ALA A 132 6.08 26.99 4.76
N THR A 133 5.67 27.53 5.91
CA THR A 133 5.02 28.84 6.10
C THR A 133 4.66 29.03 7.57
N THR A 134 5.63 29.49 8.36
CA THR A 134 5.31 30.52 9.35
C THR A 134 6.22 31.69 9.03
N HIS A 135 5.71 32.63 8.23
CA HIS A 135 6.30 33.95 8.16
C HIS A 135 6.28 34.53 9.58
N GLN A 136 7.47 34.80 10.12
CA GLN A 136 7.61 35.77 11.20
C GLN A 136 7.36 37.15 10.57
N GLU A 137 6.22 37.74 10.87
CA GLU A 137 6.07 39.20 10.78
C GLU A 137 6.43 39.76 12.16
N GLY A 138 7.56 40.47 12.19
CA GLY A 138 7.79 41.48 13.20
C GLY A 138 7.16 42.78 12.73
N GLU A 139 6.43 43.43 13.64
CA GLU A 139 6.42 44.87 13.87
C GLU A 139 6.16 45.11 15.37
#